data_AF-A0A3P7KMB2-F1
#
_entry.id   AF-A0A3P7KMB2-F1
#
_cell.length_a   1.000
_cell.length_b   1.000
_cell.length_c   1.000
_cell.angle_alpha   90.00
_cell.angle_beta   90.00
_cell.angle_gamma   90.00
#
_symmetry.space_group_name_H-M   'P 1'
#
loop_
_entity.id
_entity.type
_entity.pdbx_description
1 polymer ?
#
loop_
_entity_poly.entity_id
_entity_poly.type
_entity_poly.pdbx_seq_one_letter_code
_entity_poly.pdbx_strand_id
1 'polypeptide(L)'
;LKCAECGVKVHDKCRDLLSADCLQRAAEKSSKHGEGNRTQNLMAVIRERMKMQERDKPEIFETVRIIFNVDSNTQQESLKQVKTSILEGSSKWSAKIALTGNNY
;
A
#
# COMPACT_ATOMS: atom_id res chain seq x y z
N LEU A 1 7.60 -20.73 9.55
CA LEU A 1 6.62 -19.76 10.11
C LEU A 1 5.55 -19.44 9.07
N LYS A 2 4.32 -19.15 9.53
CA LYS A 2 3.22 -18.69 8.68
C LYS A 2 2.54 -17.48 9.33
N CYS A 3 2.37 -16.39 8.59
CA CYS A 3 1.60 -15.24 9.07
C CYS A 3 0.10 -15.58 9.08
N ALA A 4 -0.59 -15.29 10.19
CA ALA A 4 -2.03 -15.50 10.32
C ALA A 4 -2.86 -14.58 9.39
N GLU A 5 -2.37 -13.36 9.15
CA GLU A 5 -3.10 -12.36 8.37
C GLU A 5 -2.90 -12.52 6.86
N CYS A 6 -1.67 -12.37 6.38
CA CYS A 6 -1.37 -12.39 4.95
C CYS A 6 -1.01 -13.80 4.42
N GLY A 7 -0.90 -14.80 5.30
CA GLY A 7 -0.63 -16.18 4.92
C GLY A 7 0.78 -16.47 4.38
N VAL A 8 1.70 -15.50 4.39
CA VAL A 8 3.09 -15.72 3.91
C VAL A 8 3.74 -16.85 4.70
N LYS A 9 4.44 -17.73 4.00
CA LYS A 9 5.25 -18.80 4.57
C LYS A 9 6.71 -18.42 4.44
N VAL A 10 7.47 -18.56 5.52
CA VAL A 10 8.90 -18.21 5.55
C VAL A 10 9.64 -19.12 6.53
N HIS A 11 10.92 -19.37 6.26
CA HIS A 11 11.81 -19.96 7.26
C HIS A 11 12.06 -18.97 8.40
N ASP A 12 12.42 -19.47 9.58
CA ASP A 12 12.77 -18.59 10.70
C ASP A 12 13.96 -17.68 10.34
N LYS A 13 14.99 -18.25 9.72
CA LYS A 13 16.19 -17.53 9.25
C LYS A 13 15.94 -16.49 8.15
N CYS A 14 14.81 -16.57 7.44
CA CYS A 14 14.51 -15.67 6.32
C CYS A 14 13.41 -14.66 6.64
N ARG A 15 12.84 -14.69 7.86
CA ARG A 15 11.70 -13.85 8.26
C ARG A 15 11.99 -12.37 8.02
N ASP A 16 13.16 -11.93 8.43
CA ASP A 16 13.53 -10.52 8.42
C ASP A 16 14.01 -10.05 7.03
N LEU A 17 14.08 -10.96 6.05
CA LEU A 17 14.36 -10.67 4.64
C LEU A 17 13.09 -10.39 3.82
N LEU A 18 11.90 -10.42 4.43
CA LEU A 18 10.63 -10.19 3.74
C LEU A 18 10.43 -8.70 3.42
N SER A 19 10.45 -8.36 2.14
CA SER A 19 10.11 -7.03 1.63
C SER A 19 8.67 -7.00 1.10
N ALA A 20 7.69 -7.23 1.98
CA ALA A 20 6.28 -7.23 1.58
C ALA A 20 5.37 -6.65 2.67
N ASP A 21 4.50 -5.71 2.27
CA ASP A 21 3.51 -5.14 3.20
C ASP A 21 2.46 -6.19 3.58
N CYS A 22 2.34 -6.46 4.88
CA CYS A 22 1.42 -7.48 5.38
C CYS A 22 -0.05 -7.07 5.23
N LEU A 23 -0.37 -5.80 5.47
CA LEU A 23 -1.74 -5.30 5.47
C LEU A 23 -2.30 -5.27 4.05
N GLN A 24 -1.50 -4.81 3.09
CA GLN A 24 -1.84 -4.81 1.68
C GLN A 24 -2.04 -6.24 1.16
N ARG A 25 -1.12 -7.16 1.47
CA ARG A 25 -1.24 -8.57 1.05
C ARG A 25 -2.45 -9.26 1.68
N ALA A 26 -2.79 -8.93 2.92
CA ALA A 26 -3.99 -9.45 3.56
C ALA A 26 -5.26 -8.94 2.86
N ALA A 27 -5.32 -7.64 2.52
CA ALA A 27 -6.46 -7.04 1.83
C ALA A 27 -6.64 -7.62 0.42
N GLU A 28 -5.55 -7.73 -0.36
CA GLU A 28 -5.57 -8.33 -1.70
C GLU A 28 -5.97 -9.80 -1.66
N LYS A 29 -5.46 -10.56 -0.68
CA LYS A 29 -5.85 -11.95 -0.50
C LYS A 29 -7.34 -12.07 -0.21
N SER A 30 -7.85 -11.32 0.76
CA SER A 30 -9.28 -11.37 1.12
C SER A 30 -10.18 -10.95 -0.05
N SER A 31 -9.78 -9.93 -0.82
CA SER A 31 -10.48 -9.53 -2.04
C SER A 31 -10.53 -10.66 -3.07
N LYS A 32 -9.42 -11.36 -3.33
CA LYS A 32 -9.36 -12.49 -4.29
C LYS A 32 -10.22 -13.69 -3.88
N HIS A 33 -10.47 -13.87 -2.59
CA HIS A 33 -11.29 -14.97 -2.06
C HIS A 33 -12.76 -14.58 -1.85
N GLY A 34 -13.15 -13.36 -2.22
CA GLY A 34 -14.52 -12.87 -2.03
C GLY A 34 -14.91 -12.63 -0.57
N GLU A 35 -13.93 -12.45 0.33
CA GLU A 35 -14.16 -12.21 1.76
C GLU A 35 -14.51 -10.72 1.99
N GLY A 36 -15.70 -10.30 1.54
CA GLY A 36 -16.11 -8.89 1.49
C GLY A 36 -15.98 -8.14 2.82
N ASN A 37 -16.50 -8.71 3.91
CA ASN A 37 -16.44 -8.10 5.25
C ASN A 37 -14.98 -7.91 5.72
N ARG A 38 -14.16 -8.96 5.59
CA ARG A 38 -12.73 -8.91 5.95
C ARG A 38 -11.97 -7.88 5.10
N THR A 39 -12.29 -7.80 3.81
CA THR A 39 -11.72 -6.80 2.89
C THR A 39 -12.04 -5.38 3.36
N GLN A 40 -13.31 -5.09 3.67
CA GLN A 40 -13.74 -3.78 4.16
C GLN A 40 -13.06 -3.40 5.49
N ASN A 41 -12.92 -4.35 6.42
CA ASN A 41 -12.23 -4.11 7.69
C ASN A 41 -10.75 -3.77 7.48
N LEU A 42 -10.04 -4.50 6.62
CA LEU A 42 -8.63 -4.24 6.31
C LEU A 42 -8.46 -2.88 5.62
N MET A 43 -9.33 -2.52 4.68
CA MET A 43 -9.34 -1.20 4.03
C MET A 43 -9.60 -0.07 5.03
N ALA A 44 -10.46 -0.29 6.04
CA ALA A 44 -10.69 0.70 7.09
C ALA A 44 -9.43 0.95 7.92
N VAL A 45 -8.66 -0.09 8.26
CA VAL A 45 -7.37 0.04 8.96
C VAL A 45 -6.35 0.80 8.12
N ILE A 46 -6.25 0.51 6.82
CA ILE A 46 -5.36 1.25 5.90
C ILE A 46 -5.75 2.73 5.87
N ARG A 47 -7.05 3.02 5.75
CA ARG A 47 -7.57 4.40 5.75
C ARG A 47 -7.22 5.15 7.02
N GLU A 48 -7.36 4.50 8.18
CA GLU A 48 -7.04 5.14 9.46
C GLU A 48 -5.53 5.41 9.60
N ARG A 49 -4.68 4.49 9.15
CA ARG A 49 -3.22 4.72 9.13
C ARG A 49 -2.82 5.93 8.30
N MET A 50 -3.43 6.11 7.12
CA MET A 50 -3.16 7.28 6.28
C MET A 50 -3.57 8.58 6.98
N LYS A 51 -4.77 8.62 7.61
CA LYS A 51 -5.21 9.78 8.38
C LYS A 51 -4.28 10.10 9.55
N MET A 52 -3.82 9.09 10.27
CA MET A 52 -2.86 9.27 11.37
C MET A 52 -1.53 9.84 10.85
N GLN A 53 -1.01 9.33 9.73
CA GLN A 53 0.22 9.86 9.13
C GLN A 53 0.10 11.34 8.75
N GLU A 54 -1.01 11.75 8.14
CA GLU A 54 -1.24 13.16 7.78
C GLU A 54 -1.37 14.07 9.00
N ARG A 55 -2.05 13.59 10.05
CA ARG A 55 -2.24 14.35 11.29
C ARG A 55 -0.95 14.47 12.10
N ASP A 56 -0.19 13.39 12.19
CA ASP A 56 0.97 13.31 13.08
C ASP A 56 2.23 13.93 12.44
N LYS A 57 2.28 13.98 11.11
CA LYS A 57 3.39 14.53 10.33
C LYS A 57 2.96 15.46 9.18
N PRO A 58 2.12 16.49 9.45
CA PRO A 58 1.61 17.39 8.42
C PRO A 58 2.73 18.15 7.68
N GLU A 59 3.85 18.39 8.37
CA GLU A 59 5.02 19.09 7.82
C GLU A 59 5.63 18.38 6.61
N ILE A 60 5.53 17.05 6.54
CA ILE A 60 6.06 16.27 5.41
C ILE A 60 5.22 16.54 4.16
N PHE A 61 3.90 16.53 4.31
CA PHE A 61 2.98 16.80 3.21
C PHE A 61 3.12 18.24 2.70
N GLU A 62 3.26 19.20 3.62
CA GLU A 62 3.51 20.61 3.28
C GLU A 62 4.86 20.80 2.58
N THR A 63 5.91 20.11 3.03
CA THR A 63 7.23 20.16 2.39
C THR A 63 7.15 19.69 0.94
N VAL A 64 6.45 18.57 0.67
CA VAL A 64 6.21 18.09 -0.70
C VAL A 64 5.48 19.14 -1.52
N ARG A 65 4.42 19.76 -0.98
CA ARG A 65 3.67 20.82 -1.68
C ARG A 65 4.55 21.98 -2.10
N ILE A 66 5.39 22.48 -1.18
CA ILE A 66 6.29 23.61 -1.41
C ILE A 66 7.36 23.25 -2.46
N ILE A 67 8.00 22.08 -2.32
CA ILE A 67 9.05 21.62 -3.24
C ILE A 67 8.52 21.53 -4.68
N PHE A 68 7.31 21.02 -4.86
CA PHE A 68 6.68 20.89 -6.18
C PHE A 68 5.87 22.12 -6.60
N ASN A 69 5.86 23.19 -5.80
CA ASN A 69 5.11 24.43 -6.05
C ASN A 69 3.63 24.18 -6.40
N VAL A 70 2.96 23.32 -5.62
CA VAL A 70 1.55 22.93 -5.81
C VAL A 70 0.66 23.80 -4.91
N ASP A 71 -0.47 24.27 -5.42
CA ASP A 71 -1.44 24.98 -4.60
C ASP A 71 -2.21 24.03 -3.67
N SER A 72 -2.80 24.57 -2.60
CA SER A 72 -3.45 23.75 -1.57
C SER A 72 -4.64 22.94 -2.08
N ASN A 73 -5.40 23.45 -3.05
CA ASN A 73 -6.56 22.73 -3.58
C ASN A 73 -6.10 21.52 -4.41
N THR A 74 -5.13 21.72 -5.30
CA THR A 74 -4.52 20.65 -6.09
C THR A 74 -3.89 19.58 -5.19
N GLN A 75 -3.24 19.98 -4.09
CA GLN A 75 -2.69 19.03 -3.13
C GLN A 75 -3.78 18.19 -2.45
N GLN A 76 -4.88 18.80 -1.99
CA GLN A 76 -5.99 18.09 -1.37
C GLN A 76 -6.63 17.06 -2.31
N GLU A 77 -6.85 17.43 -3.57
CA GLU A 77 -7.36 16.52 -4.59
C GLU A 77 -6.38 15.37 -4.86
N SER A 78 -5.08 15.69 -4.99
CA SER A 78 -4.03 14.69 -5.18
C SER A 78 -3.97 13.71 -4.01
N LEU A 79 -4.04 14.18 -2.76
CA LEU A 79 -4.08 13.33 -1.57
C LEU A 79 -5.31 12.42 -1.56
N LYS A 80 -6.47 12.92 -1.97
CA LYS A 80 -7.69 12.10 -2.09
C LYS A 80 -7.53 10.99 -3.12
N GLN A 81 -6.96 11.30 -4.28
CA GLN A 81 -6.69 10.33 -5.35
C GLN A 81 -5.67 9.28 -4.91
N VAL A 82 -4.56 9.70 -4.32
CA VAL A 82 -3.50 8.79 -3.83
C VAL A 82 -4.03 7.85 -2.74
N LYS A 83 -4.78 8.35 -1.75
CA LYS A 83 -5.41 7.49 -0.73
C LYS A 83 -6.35 6.46 -1.35
N THR A 84 -7.09 6.85 -2.38
CA THR A 84 -7.98 5.93 -3.12
C THR A 84 -7.15 4.86 -3.84
N SER A 85 -6.07 5.25 -4.51
CA SER A 85 -5.16 4.33 -5.21
C SER A 85 -4.51 3.32 -4.25
N ILE A 86 -4.08 3.75 -3.06
CA ILE A 86 -3.54 2.86 -2.02
C ILE A 86 -4.57 1.81 -1.61
N LEU A 87 -5.83 2.21 -1.42
CA LEU A 87 -6.92 1.30 -1.05
C LEU A 87 -7.26 0.31 -2.16
N GLU A 88 -7.15 0.71 -3.43
CA GLU A 88 -7.37 -0.16 -4.58
C GLU A 88 -6.26 -1.20 -4.76
N GLY A 89 -5.07 -0.93 -4.21
CA GLY A 89 -3.91 -1.82 -4.27
C GLY A 89 -3.54 -2.20 -5.70
N SER A 90 -3.11 -3.44 -5.92
CA SER A 90 -2.75 -3.92 -7.26
C SER A 90 -3.96 -4.36 -8.11
N SER A 91 -5.21 -4.11 -7.68
CA SER A 91 -6.40 -4.64 -8.37
C SER A 91 -6.56 -4.14 -9.81
N LYS A 92 -6.07 -2.93 -10.09
CA LYS A 92 -6.07 -2.29 -11.41
C LYS A 92 -4.70 -2.27 -12.08
N TRP A 93 -3.69 -2.90 -11.47
CA TRP A 93 -2.32 -2.87 -11.98
C TRP A 93 -2.03 -4.10 -12.85
N SER A 94 -1.65 -3.86 -14.10
CA SER A 94 -1.03 -4.88 -14.96
C SER A 94 0.07 -4.22 -15.79
N ALA A 95 1.16 -4.95 -16.00
CA ALA A 95 2.30 -4.47 -16.78
C ALA A 95 2.93 -5.64 -17.54
N LYS A 96 3.35 -5.39 -18.79
CA LYS A 96 4.15 -6.33 -19.58
C LYS A 96 5.63 -5.99 -19.38
N ILE A 97 6.38 -6.91 -18.79
CA ILE A 97 7.81 -6.74 -18.52
C ILE A 97 8.59 -7.55 -19.55
N ALA A 98 9.58 -6.94 -20.20
CA ALA A 98 10.58 -7.61 -21.01
C ALA A 98 11.91 -7.59 -20.26
N LEU A 99 12.52 -8.77 -20.05
CA LEU A 99 13.78 -8.93 -19.35
C LEU A 99 14.87 -9.31 -20.37
N THR A 100 15.98 -8.58 -20.36
CA THR A 100 17.19 -8.93 -21.12
C THR A 100 18.32 -9.18 -20.13
N GLY A 101 18.84 -10.41 -20.11
CA GLY A 101 19.97 -10.80 -19.27
C GLY A 101 21.13 -11.29 -20.14
N ASN A 102 22.35 -10.83 -19.85
CA ASN A 102 23.54 -11.43 -20.42
C ASN A 102 23.86 -12.71 -19.64
N ASN A 103 23.91 -13.84 -20.34
CA ASN A 103 24.42 -15.08 -19.76
C ASN A 103 25.94 -14.97 -19.67
N TYR A 104 26.44 -14.69 -18.46
CA TYR A 104 27.85 -14.88 -18.11
C TYR A 104 28.07 -16.27 -17.54
#